data_AF-A0A6I4TF00-F1
#
_entry.id   AF-A0A6I4TF00-F1
#
_cell.length_a   1.000
_cell.length_b   1.000
_cell.length_c   1.000
_cell.angle_alpha   90.00
_cell.angle_beta   90.00
_cell.angle_gamma   90.00
#
_symmetry.space_group_name_H-M   'P 1'
#
loop_
_entity.id
_entity.type
_entity.pdbx_description
1 polymer ?
#
loop_
_entity_poly.entity_id
_entity_poly.type
_entity_poly.pdbx_seq_one_letter_code
_entity_poly.pdbx_strand_id
1 'polypeptide(L)' 'MAVNFHGLGTPHTAVAEDERPFWLPLERFEQILGRIARSPDPARFVVTFDDGNASDIMAADALARRG' A
#
# COMPACT_ATOMS: atom_id res chain seq x y z
N MET A 1 -2.82 -14.49 -5.02
CA MET A 1 -2.55 -13.31 -5.87
C MET A 1 -1.79 -12.31 -5.04
N ALA A 2 -0.65 -11.80 -5.53
CA ALA A 2 0.11 -10.79 -4.83
C ALA A 2 -0.35 -9.38 -5.25
N VAL A 3 -0.39 -8.46 -4.29
CA VAL A 3 -0.59 -7.02 -4.50
C VAL A 3 0.59 -6.32 -3.86
N ASN A 4 1.42 -5.67 -4.69
CA ASN A 4 2.64 -5.01 -4.24
C ASN A 4 2.46 -3.50 -4.15
N PHE A 5 3.01 -2.88 -3.11
CA PHE A 5 3.02 -1.44 -2.90
C PHE A 5 4.47 -0.94 -2.75
N HIS A 6 4.77 0.23 -3.31
CA HIS A 6 6.08 0.86 -3.20
C HIS A 6 6.04 2.05 -2.24
N GLY A 7 5.34 3.13 -2.61
CA GLY A 7 5.23 4.34 -1.79
C GLY A 7 3.79 4.75 -1.51
N LEU A 8 3.54 5.35 -0.34
CA LEU A 8 2.23 5.91 0.02
C LEU A 8 2.29 7.42 0.24
N GLY A 9 1.24 8.11 -0.19
CA GLY A 9 1.09 9.56 -0.08
C GLY A 9 1.83 10.31 -1.19
N THR A 10 2.37 11.48 -0.85
CA THR A 10 3.08 12.34 -1.80
C THR A 10 4.55 11.90 -1.91
N PRO A 11 5.07 11.61 -3.11
CA PRO A 11 6.49 11.33 -3.31
C PRO A 11 7.37 12.45 -2.76
N HIS A 12 8.36 12.10 -1.93
CA HIS A 12 9.37 13.06 -1.50
C HIS A 12 10.33 13.40 -2.64
N THR A 13 11.12 14.47 -2.46
CA THR A 13 12.01 15.00 -3.50
C THR A 13 13.11 14.04 -3.94
N ALA A 14 13.51 13.08 -3.09
CA ALA A 14 14.49 12.06 -3.44
C ALA A 14 13.93 10.85 -4.23
N VAL A 15 12.62 10.79 -4.50
CA VAL A 15 12.04 9.72 -5.34
C VAL A 15 12.37 10.01 -6.81
N ALA A 16 12.94 9.02 -7.51
CA ALA A 16 13.24 9.13 -8.95
C ALA A 16 11.96 9.33 -9.77
N GLU A 17 12.03 10.07 -10.88
CA GLU A 17 10.84 10.46 -11.65
C GLU A 17 10.04 9.27 -12.19
N ASP A 18 10.72 8.20 -12.56
CA ASP A 18 10.16 6.93 -13.01
C ASP A 18 9.52 6.11 -11.89
N GLU A 19 9.89 6.36 -10.63
CA GLU A 19 9.29 5.73 -9.44
C GLU A 19 8.02 6.44 -8.95
N ARG A 20 7.87 7.74 -9.25
CA ARG A 20 6.71 8.56 -8.80
C ARG A 20 5.35 7.99 -9.19
N PRO A 21 5.15 7.38 -10.37
CA PRO A 21 3.87 6.74 -10.73
C PRO A 21 3.46 5.58 -9.82
N PHE A 22 4.40 4.96 -9.11
CA PHE A 22 4.14 3.85 -8.19
C PHE A 22 3.79 4.30 -6.77
N TRP A 23 3.77 5.62 -6.53
CA TRP A 23 3.28 6.19 -5.28
C TRP A 23 1.78 6.35 -5.28
N LEU A 24 1.14 5.81 -4.25
CA LEU A 24 -0.31 5.73 -4.14
C LEU A 24 -0.82 6.67 -3.04
N PRO A 25 -1.83 7.52 -3.28
CA PRO A 25 -2.48 8.26 -2.21
C PRO A 25 -3.00 7.32 -1.10
N LEU A 26 -2.88 7.74 0.16
CA LEU A 26 -3.24 6.91 1.31
C LEU A 26 -4.72 6.48 1.26
N GLU A 27 -5.60 7.37 0.82
CA GLU A 27 -7.04 7.08 0.71
C GLU A 27 -7.30 5.97 -0.30
N ARG A 28 -6.53 5.92 -1.39
CA ARG A 28 -6.65 4.86 -2.39
C ARG A 28 -6.10 3.54 -1.86
N PHE A 29 -5.02 3.56 -1.09
CA PHE A 29 -4.54 2.39 -0.38
C PHE A 29 -5.61 1.81 0.57
N GLU A 30 -6.23 2.66 1.41
CA GLU A 30 -7.29 2.21 2.33
C GLU A 30 -8.52 1.67 1.59
N GLN A 31 -8.87 2.23 0.43
CA GLN A 31 -9.93 1.70 -0.43
C GLN A 31 -9.59 0.31 -0.98
N ILE A 32 -8.33 0.07 -1.38
CA ILE A 32 -7.87 -1.24 -1.85
C ILE A 32 -7.95 -2.26 -0.72
N LEU A 33 -7.42 -1.93 0.46
CA LEU A 33 -7.54 -2.80 1.64
C LEU A 33 -9.00 -3.10 1.97
N GLY A 34 -9.88 -2.10 1.90
CA GLY A 34 -11.32 -2.30 2.09
C GLY A 34 -11.93 -3.27 1.07
N ARG A 35 -11.48 -3.25 -0.19
CA ARG A 35 -11.93 -4.20 -1.21
C ARG A 35 -11.42 -5.62 -0.96
N ILE A 36 -10.16 -5.77 -0.53
CA ILE A 36 -9.57 -7.06 -0.17
C ILE A 36 -10.33 -7.67 1.01
N ALA A 37 -10.54 -6.90 2.07
CA ALA A 37 -11.24 -7.34 3.28
C ALA A 37 -12.71 -7.75 3.02
N ARG A 38 -13.36 -7.15 2.02
CA ARG A 38 -14.73 -7.51 1.60
C ARG A 38 -14.79 -8.63 0.56
N SER A 39 -13.65 -9.18 0.12
CA SER A 39 -13.64 -10.29 -0.82
C SER A 39 -14.19 -11.56 -0.14
N PRO A 40 -14.88 -12.46 -0.87
CA PRO A 40 -15.33 -13.74 -0.30
C PRO A 40 -14.20 -14.62 0.24
N ASP A 41 -12.99 -14.43 -0.28
CA ASP A 41 -11.76 -15.10 0.18
C ASP A 41 -10.63 -14.06 0.26
N PRO A 42 -10.50 -13.33 1.39
CA PRO A 42 -9.44 -12.33 1.57
C PRO A 42 -8.04 -12.97 1.66
N ALA A 43 -7.95 -14.20 2.17
CA ALA A 43 -6.68 -14.89 2.40
C ALA A 43 -5.97 -15.27 1.09
N ARG A 44 -6.67 -15.29 -0.05
CA ARG A 44 -6.05 -15.46 -1.37
C ARG A 44 -5.13 -14.31 -1.78
N PHE A 45 -5.22 -13.17 -1.11
CA PHE A 45 -4.40 -11.99 -1.40
C PHE A 45 -3.21 -11.95 -0.45
N VAL A 46 -2.02 -11.77 -1.02
CA VAL A 46 -0.80 -11.48 -0.27
C VAL A 46 -0.45 -10.03 -0.54
N VAL A 47 -0.36 -9.23 0.51
CA VAL A 47 0.06 -7.82 0.43
C VAL A 47 1.56 -7.75 0.71
N THR A 48 2.32 -7.15 -0.21
CA THR A 48 3.77 -6.97 -0.08
C THR A 48 4.14 -5.50 -0.23
N PHE A 49 5.30 -5.14 0.31
CA PHE A 49 5.89 -3.81 0.26
C PHE A 49 7.35 -3.94 -0.16
N ASP A 50 7.77 -3.13 -1.13
CA ASP A 50 9.15 -3.06 -1.60
C ASP A 50 9.81 -1.74 -1.15
N ASP A 51 11.13 -1.65 -1.31
CA ASP A 51 11.97 -0.46 -1.07
C ASP A 51 12.16 -0.02 0.38
N GLY A 52 11.32 -0.47 1.32
CA GLY A 52 11.43 -0.13 2.73
C GLY A 52 11.21 1.36 2.99
N ASN A 53 10.24 1.94 2.27
CA ASN A 53 9.94 3.36 2.35
C ASN A 53 9.44 3.73 3.75
N ALA A 54 9.76 4.95 4.21
CA ALA A 54 9.24 5.43 5.50
C ALA A 54 7.70 5.44 5.56
N SER A 55 7.03 5.55 4.40
CA SER A 55 5.58 5.46 4.27
C SER A 55 5.00 4.08 4.61
N ASP A 56 5.82 3.03 4.66
CA ASP A 56 5.36 1.67 5.01
C ASP A 56 4.84 1.59 6.44
N ILE A 57 5.31 2.48 7.32
CA ILE A 57 4.78 2.62 8.69
C ILE A 57 3.30 3.04 8.65
N MET A 58 2.90 3.89 7.71
CA MET A 58 1.50 4.29 7.53
C MET A 58 0.66 3.10 7.04
N ALA A 59 1.23 2.27 6.16
CA ALA A 59 0.59 1.04 5.73
C ALA A 59 0.39 0.06 6.90
N ALA A 60 1.43 -0.14 7.72
CA ALA A 60 1.37 -1.03 8.88
C ALA A 60 0.26 -0.62 9.85
N ASP A 61 0.13 0.67 10.15
CA ASP A 61 -0.93 1.21 10.99
C ASP A 61 -2.33 0.99 10.38
N ALA A 62 -2.49 1.25 9.08
CA ALA A 62 -3.76 1.03 8.37
C ALA A 62 -4.16 -0.45 8.28
N LEU A 63 -3.18 -1.35 8.14
CA LEU A 63 -3.37 -2.80 8.19
C LEU A 63 -3.76 -3.25 9.60
N ALA A 64 -3.02 -2.83 10.63
CA ALA A 64 -3.30 -3.19 12.02
C ALA A 64 -4.71 -2.80 12.48
N ARG A 65 -5.25 -1.66 12.00
CA ARG A 65 -6.65 -1.26 12.25
C ARG A 65 -7.69 -2.21 11.66
N ARG A 66 -7.32 -3.10 10.74
CA ARG A 66 -8.23 -3.98 9.99
C ARG A 66 -8.11 -5.46 10.38
N GLY A 67 -7.19 -5.81 11.28
CA GLY A 67 -6.91 -7.19 11.72
C GLY A 67 -5.96 -7.91 10.79
#